data_AF-A0A1Y2DDU2-F1
#
_entry.id   AF-A0A1Y2DDU2-F1
#
_cell.length_a   1.000
_cell.length_b   1.000
_cell.length_c   1.000
_cell.angle_alpha   90.00
_cell.angle_beta   90.00
_cell.angle_gamma   90.00
#
_symmetry.space_group_name_H-M   'P 1'
#
loop_
_entity.id
_entity.type
_entity.pdbx_description
1 polymer ?
#
loop_
_entity_poly.entity_id
_entity_poly.type
_entity_poly.pdbx_seq_one_letter_code
_entity_poly.pdbx_strand_id
1 'polypeptide(L)'
;ADSRLFSNFTTSLETWQSGFFPIEWVETNAWIAAFFGTMLSSSIRTISASLATNGTFSDSGKQHVVEYYDQVQQYFGIEPAVSLYTEGYDDVQWVVLGWLEALRALEDYKQHSGINLGQDDIEKYAHRAHVFYDRIMDKYETSLCGGGITWSPKFETYKNAITNELYIATSVGIYLYHPGDSDTSGIGTRPPLIPPLFSHDPELLQKAKIAYGWFMSQGFFNEEGLIIDGFHISPNQSTCDKRDTMVWSYNQGVILSAMRQLWEATGDDRYLNDGYALIGSTIKATGWLGSANLIDWTWRGLGRHGVMEDVCDSRDGCDRDPRTFKGIYFHHLKQFCEPLPTDNAAVPGVTYVAPKNLAASHTALCKGYQPWVEHNAQTALSTKDSAGIMGGWWNEKAWIVMRSEASKAAAPLPEGAVYSRNYREVNGSHHWSNEPSRGRRSPAGDSKEHSVETHMSGLSVVKAAWDL
;
A
#
# COMPACT_ATOMS: atom_id res chain seq x y z
N ALA A 1 13.27 21.22 7.73
CA ALA A 1 13.00 20.26 6.65
C ALA A 1 13.90 20.58 5.46
N ASP A 2 14.45 19.59 4.75
CA ASP A 2 15.27 19.84 3.55
C ASP A 2 14.35 20.29 2.41
N SER A 3 14.46 21.54 1.98
CA SER A 3 13.66 22.11 0.89
C SER A 3 13.80 21.34 -0.43
N ARG A 4 14.89 20.58 -0.60
CA ARG A 4 15.11 19.73 -1.77
C ARG A 4 14.21 18.49 -1.76
N LEU A 5 13.90 17.91 -0.60
CA LEU A 5 13.00 16.75 -0.51
C LEU A 5 11.57 17.15 -0.90
N PHE A 6 11.08 18.28 -0.40
CA PHE A 6 9.77 18.81 -0.81
C PHE A 6 9.73 19.13 -2.30
N SER A 7 10.77 19.80 -2.82
CA SER A 7 10.86 20.09 -4.25
C SER A 7 10.89 18.83 -5.11
N ASN A 8 11.63 17.79 -4.69
CA ASN A 8 11.66 16.51 -5.41
C ASN A 8 10.28 15.83 -5.39
N PHE A 9 9.57 15.89 -4.26
CA PHE A 9 8.21 15.38 -4.14
C PHE A 9 7.25 16.12 -5.07
N THR A 10 7.18 17.46 -5.00
CA THR A 10 6.24 18.24 -5.82
C THR A 10 6.56 18.12 -7.31
N THR A 11 7.83 18.15 -7.70
CA THR A 11 8.22 17.97 -9.11
C THR A 11 7.90 16.55 -9.61
N SER A 12 8.09 15.52 -8.78
CA SER A 12 7.71 14.16 -9.16
C SER A 12 6.19 14.04 -9.30
N LEU A 13 5.43 14.66 -8.39
CA LEU A 13 3.96 14.71 -8.47
C LEU A 13 3.49 15.45 -9.73
N GLU A 14 4.11 16.59 -10.07
CA GLU A 14 3.84 17.33 -11.32
C GLU A 14 4.16 16.50 -12.56
N THR A 15 5.29 15.77 -12.57
CA THR A 15 5.61 14.83 -13.67
C THR A 15 4.55 13.75 -13.79
N TRP A 16 4.11 13.19 -12.67
CA TRP A 16 3.05 12.19 -12.67
C TRP A 16 1.76 12.73 -13.28
N GLN A 17 1.35 13.93 -12.85
CA GLN A 17 0.11 14.54 -13.28
C GLN A 17 0.13 15.04 -14.72
N SER A 18 1.22 15.64 -15.18
CA SER A 18 1.34 16.11 -16.56
C SER A 18 1.56 14.98 -17.57
N GLY A 19 2.25 13.92 -17.17
CA GLY A 19 2.61 12.81 -18.04
C GLY A 19 1.53 11.74 -18.18
N PHE A 20 0.80 11.43 -17.09
CA PHE A 20 -0.02 10.21 -17.03
C PHE A 20 -1.51 10.48 -16.79
N PHE A 21 -1.86 11.62 -16.18
CA PHE A 21 -3.26 11.95 -15.87
C PHE A 21 -4.18 12.07 -17.11
N PRO A 22 -3.75 12.65 -18.25
CA PRO A 22 -4.62 12.77 -19.42
C PRO A 22 -4.85 11.46 -20.20
N ILE A 23 -4.13 10.37 -19.88
CA ILE A 23 -4.00 9.20 -20.78
C ILE A 23 -4.20 7.85 -20.07
N GLU A 24 -3.64 7.63 -18.87
CA GLU A 24 -3.28 6.27 -18.42
C GLU A 24 -4.11 5.64 -17.29
N TRP A 25 -5.08 6.33 -16.68
CA TRP A 25 -6.06 5.65 -15.79
C TRP A 25 -6.75 4.46 -16.49
N VAL A 26 -6.78 4.50 -17.82
CA VAL A 26 -7.42 3.51 -18.70
C VAL A 26 -6.47 2.37 -19.12
N GLU A 27 -5.14 2.51 -18.97
CA GLU A 27 -4.15 1.53 -19.46
C GLU A 27 -3.45 0.71 -18.36
N THR A 28 -3.77 0.96 -17.08
CA THR A 28 -3.27 0.17 -15.94
C THR A 28 -4.31 -0.83 -15.41
N ASN A 29 -3.89 -1.73 -14.52
CA ASN A 29 -4.81 -2.64 -13.82
C ASN A 29 -5.72 -1.82 -12.91
N ALA A 30 -7.01 -2.16 -12.88
CA ALA A 30 -8.00 -1.30 -12.23
C ALA A 30 -7.74 -1.12 -10.71
N TRP A 31 -7.18 -2.11 -10.03
CA TRP A 31 -6.79 -2.00 -8.62
C TRP A 31 -5.56 -1.09 -8.43
N ILE A 32 -4.62 -1.09 -9.37
CA ILE A 32 -3.46 -0.19 -9.38
C ILE A 32 -3.94 1.25 -9.53
N ALA A 33 -4.91 1.49 -10.42
CA ALA A 33 -5.60 2.77 -10.51
C ALA A 33 -6.22 3.18 -9.15
N ALA A 34 -6.90 2.28 -8.44
CA ALA A 34 -7.44 2.62 -7.11
C ALA A 34 -6.32 3.07 -6.13
N PHE A 35 -5.16 2.42 -6.18
CA PHE A 35 -4.00 2.85 -5.40
C PHE A 35 -3.40 4.19 -5.87
N PHE A 36 -3.42 4.47 -7.17
CA PHE A 36 -3.06 5.80 -7.70
C PHE A 36 -3.96 6.89 -7.10
N GLY A 37 -5.27 6.65 -7.03
CA GLY A 37 -6.21 7.54 -6.33
C GLY A 37 -5.82 7.77 -4.87
N THR A 38 -5.46 6.69 -4.17
CA THR A 38 -4.94 6.74 -2.80
C THR A 38 -3.70 7.63 -2.70
N MET A 39 -2.74 7.47 -3.61
CA MET A 39 -1.51 8.26 -3.62
C MET A 39 -1.74 9.75 -3.91
N LEU A 40 -2.70 10.07 -4.79
CA LEU A 40 -3.10 11.44 -5.07
C LEU A 40 -3.75 12.10 -3.85
N SER A 41 -4.74 11.44 -3.24
CA SER A 41 -5.38 11.91 -2.01
C SER A 41 -4.39 12.06 -0.84
N SER A 42 -3.47 11.10 -0.69
CA SER A 42 -2.42 11.21 0.33
C SER A 42 -1.43 12.35 0.06
N SER A 43 -1.19 12.68 -1.21
CA SER A 43 -0.36 13.82 -1.60
C SER A 43 -1.02 15.15 -1.25
N ILE A 44 -2.35 15.26 -1.40
CA ILE A 44 -3.13 16.41 -0.92
C ILE A 44 -2.92 16.60 0.60
N ARG A 45 -2.97 15.53 1.39
CA ARG A 45 -2.72 15.59 2.84
C ARG A 45 -1.31 16.11 3.16
N THR A 46 -0.29 15.57 2.51
CA THR A 46 1.12 16.02 2.67
C THR A 46 1.28 17.49 2.34
N ILE A 47 0.72 17.96 1.22
CA ILE A 47 0.79 19.37 0.82
C ILE A 47 0.06 20.25 1.84
N SER A 48 -1.14 19.85 2.25
CA SER A 48 -1.96 20.58 3.23
C SER A 48 -1.22 20.80 4.56
N ALA A 49 -0.61 19.73 5.10
CA ALA A 49 0.18 19.79 6.32
C ALA A 49 1.43 20.67 6.15
N SER A 50 2.13 20.54 5.01
CA SER A 50 3.36 21.30 4.72
C SER A 50 3.09 22.80 4.60
N LEU A 51 1.95 23.19 4.01
CA LEU A 51 1.54 24.60 3.88
C LEU A 51 1.18 25.24 5.22
N ALA A 52 0.62 24.47 6.17
CA ALA A 52 0.31 24.96 7.50
C ALA A 52 1.57 25.30 8.32
N THR A 53 2.67 24.57 8.11
CA THR A 53 3.92 24.77 8.88
C THR A 53 4.77 25.96 8.42
N ASN A 54 4.62 26.44 7.19
CA ASN A 54 5.47 27.50 6.61
C ASN A 54 4.94 28.93 6.81
N GLY A 55 3.79 29.10 7.47
CA GLY A 55 3.18 30.40 7.73
C GLY A 55 2.52 31.03 6.49
N THR A 56 1.23 31.35 6.59
CA THR A 56 0.35 31.82 5.49
C THR A 56 0.38 30.90 4.26
N PHE A 57 -0.66 30.07 4.12
CA PHE A 57 -0.94 29.28 2.91
C PHE A 57 -0.61 30.07 1.64
N SER A 58 0.45 29.68 0.92
CA SER A 58 0.74 30.30 -0.37
C SER A 58 -0.40 29.98 -1.34
N ASP A 59 -0.83 30.96 -2.13
CA ASP A 59 -1.92 30.76 -3.09
C ASP A 59 -1.59 29.66 -4.11
N SER A 60 -0.30 29.47 -4.42
CA SER A 60 0.20 28.35 -5.25
C SER A 60 -0.07 26.97 -4.65
N GLY A 61 0.08 26.81 -3.33
CA GLY A 61 -0.17 25.54 -2.67
C GLY A 61 -1.65 25.17 -2.65
N LYS A 62 -2.52 26.17 -2.45
CA LYS A 62 -3.98 25.98 -2.56
C LYS A 62 -4.37 25.60 -3.99
N GLN A 63 -3.77 26.24 -4.98
CA GLN A 63 -4.03 25.92 -6.39
C GLN A 63 -3.68 24.47 -6.70
N HIS A 64 -2.50 23.98 -6.29
CA HIS A 64 -2.13 22.58 -6.50
C HIS A 64 -3.10 21.60 -5.81
N VAL A 65 -3.56 21.90 -4.58
CA VAL A 65 -4.56 21.06 -3.91
C VAL A 65 -5.87 21.00 -4.70
N VAL A 66 -6.35 22.13 -5.22
CA VAL A 66 -7.57 22.18 -6.04
C VAL A 66 -7.39 21.39 -7.34
N GLU A 67 -6.24 21.54 -8.01
CA GLU A 67 -5.92 20.79 -9.23
C GLU A 67 -5.91 19.28 -8.97
N TYR A 68 -5.23 18.83 -7.92
CA TYR A 68 -5.18 17.40 -7.56
C TYR A 68 -6.52 16.88 -7.07
N TYR A 69 -7.36 17.72 -6.47
CA TYR A 69 -8.71 17.33 -6.09
C TYR A 69 -9.62 17.14 -7.31
N ASP A 70 -9.57 18.04 -8.29
CA ASP A 70 -10.30 17.90 -9.55
C ASP A 70 -9.97 16.56 -10.23
N GLN A 71 -8.73 16.13 -10.13
CA GLN A 71 -8.27 14.85 -10.63
C GLN A 71 -8.85 13.64 -9.87
N VAL A 72 -9.03 13.74 -8.55
CA VAL A 72 -9.75 12.74 -7.75
C VAL A 72 -11.23 12.67 -8.17
N GLN A 73 -11.87 13.81 -8.42
CA GLN A 73 -13.25 13.87 -8.93
C GLN A 73 -13.37 13.23 -10.32
N GLN A 74 -12.44 13.53 -11.22
CA GLN A 74 -12.39 12.92 -12.53
C GLN A 74 -12.23 11.40 -12.43
N TYR A 75 -11.32 10.91 -11.57
CA TYR A 75 -11.15 9.48 -11.34
C TYR A 75 -12.46 8.81 -10.87
N PHE A 76 -13.18 9.42 -9.92
CA PHE A 76 -14.47 8.89 -9.46
C PHE A 76 -15.45 8.63 -10.61
N GLY A 77 -15.48 9.53 -11.61
CA GLY A 77 -16.35 9.45 -12.78
C GLY A 77 -15.94 8.41 -13.81
N ILE A 78 -14.65 8.04 -13.86
CA ILE A 78 -14.11 7.06 -14.83
C ILE A 78 -13.70 5.72 -14.21
N GLU A 79 -13.73 5.58 -12.89
CA GLU A 79 -13.43 4.33 -12.20
C GLU A 79 -14.30 3.20 -12.78
N PRO A 80 -13.72 2.08 -13.23
CA PRO A 80 -14.46 0.94 -13.79
C PRO A 80 -15.13 0.12 -12.68
N ALA A 81 -15.92 0.80 -11.86
CA ALA A 81 -16.35 0.34 -10.54
C ALA A 81 -17.21 -0.95 -10.62
N VAL A 82 -18.03 -1.10 -11.66
CA VAL A 82 -18.79 -2.35 -11.90
C VAL A 82 -17.86 -3.53 -12.16
N SER A 83 -16.78 -3.34 -12.93
CA SER A 83 -15.80 -4.41 -13.20
C SER A 83 -15.03 -4.76 -11.93
N LEU A 84 -14.49 -3.74 -11.25
CA LEU A 84 -13.74 -3.87 -10.01
C LEU A 84 -14.51 -4.61 -8.91
N TYR A 85 -15.80 -4.33 -8.76
CA TYR A 85 -16.65 -4.98 -7.77
C TYR A 85 -16.75 -6.51 -7.94
N THR A 86 -16.46 -7.00 -9.14
CA THR A 86 -16.49 -8.42 -9.47
C THR A 86 -15.12 -9.09 -9.42
N GLU A 87 -14.04 -8.37 -9.12
CA GLU A 87 -12.68 -8.92 -9.07
C GLU A 87 -12.35 -9.64 -7.74
N GLY A 88 -11.06 -9.93 -7.51
CA GLY A 88 -10.57 -10.50 -6.26
C GLY A 88 -10.94 -9.65 -5.07
N TYR A 89 -10.96 -10.24 -3.87
CA TYR A 89 -11.29 -9.48 -2.68
C TYR A 89 -10.22 -8.47 -2.31
N ASP A 90 -8.97 -8.70 -2.67
CA ASP A 90 -7.91 -7.69 -2.62
C ASP A 90 -8.18 -6.51 -3.57
N ASP A 91 -8.52 -6.76 -4.85
CA ASP A 91 -8.86 -5.70 -5.81
C ASP A 91 -9.95 -4.75 -5.29
N VAL A 92 -11.02 -5.33 -4.75
CA VAL A 92 -12.16 -4.60 -4.17
C VAL A 92 -11.72 -3.72 -3.00
N GLN A 93 -10.80 -4.20 -2.16
CA GLN A 93 -10.40 -3.51 -0.94
C GLN A 93 -9.45 -2.33 -1.21
N TRP A 94 -8.68 -2.35 -2.32
CA TRP A 94 -7.91 -1.19 -2.75
C TRP A 94 -8.80 0.03 -3.04
N VAL A 95 -10.00 -0.20 -3.60
CA VAL A 95 -11.00 0.84 -3.83
C VAL A 95 -11.49 1.42 -2.51
N VAL A 96 -11.78 0.56 -1.52
CA VAL A 96 -12.19 1.00 -0.17
C VAL A 96 -11.13 1.91 0.45
N LEU A 97 -9.86 1.50 0.46
CA LEU A 97 -8.78 2.33 1.02
C LEU A 97 -8.59 3.65 0.27
N GLY A 98 -8.75 3.65 -1.05
CA GLY A 98 -8.65 4.87 -1.86
C GLY A 98 -9.70 5.92 -1.50
N TRP A 99 -10.96 5.53 -1.40
CA TRP A 99 -12.03 6.45 -1.05
C TRP A 99 -11.99 6.88 0.43
N LEU A 100 -11.48 6.03 1.33
CA LEU A 100 -11.19 6.42 2.71
C LEU A 100 -10.06 7.47 2.78
N GLU A 101 -8.98 7.32 2.02
CA GLU A 101 -7.90 8.32 1.99
C GLU A 101 -8.37 9.63 1.34
N ALA A 102 -9.29 9.59 0.36
CA ALA A 102 -9.93 10.78 -0.20
C ALA A 102 -10.76 11.54 0.84
N LEU A 103 -11.59 10.84 1.64
CA LEU A 103 -12.33 11.44 2.75
C LEU A 103 -11.40 12.09 3.77
N ARG A 104 -10.32 11.40 4.16
CA ARG A 104 -9.29 11.94 5.05
C ARG A 104 -8.61 13.17 4.47
N ALA A 105 -8.34 13.19 3.16
CA ALA A 105 -7.72 14.33 2.50
C ALA A 105 -8.60 15.59 2.54
N LEU A 106 -9.91 15.44 2.35
CA LEU A 106 -10.87 16.54 2.47
C LEU A 106 -10.94 17.10 3.89
N GLU A 107 -11.01 16.22 4.90
CA GLU A 107 -11.04 16.62 6.29
C GLU A 107 -9.72 17.29 6.72
N ASP A 108 -8.57 16.70 6.39
CA ASP A 108 -7.26 17.30 6.68
C ASP A 108 -7.13 18.66 5.99
N TYR A 109 -7.52 18.80 4.72
CA TYR A 109 -7.45 20.09 4.03
C TYR A 109 -8.35 21.13 4.71
N LYS A 110 -9.56 20.76 5.13
CA LYS A 110 -10.46 21.64 5.88
C LYS A 110 -9.85 22.06 7.21
N GLN A 111 -9.27 21.14 7.97
CA GLN A 111 -8.64 21.43 9.27
C GLN A 111 -7.47 22.41 9.13
N HIS A 112 -6.63 22.22 8.10
CA HIS A 112 -5.47 23.08 7.89
C HIS A 112 -5.87 24.43 7.27
N SER A 113 -6.75 24.46 6.27
CA SER A 113 -7.04 25.65 5.45
C SER A 113 -8.30 26.44 5.85
N GLY A 114 -9.23 25.82 6.59
CA GLY A 114 -10.56 26.35 6.87
C GLY A 114 -11.52 26.30 5.67
N ILE A 115 -11.13 25.68 4.54
CA ILE A 115 -11.93 25.61 3.32
C ILE A 115 -12.59 24.23 3.21
N ASN A 116 -13.91 24.21 2.98
CA ASN A 116 -14.68 22.99 2.72
C ASN A 116 -14.56 22.58 1.24
N LEU A 117 -13.38 22.10 0.84
CA LEU A 117 -13.18 21.51 -0.49
C LEU A 117 -13.99 20.20 -0.59
N GLY A 118 -14.67 19.98 -1.73
CA GLY A 118 -15.30 18.69 -2.00
C GLY A 118 -16.46 18.30 -1.08
N GLN A 119 -17.06 19.26 -0.36
CA GLN A 119 -18.12 18.97 0.62
C GLN A 119 -19.29 18.17 0.03
N ASP A 120 -19.68 18.45 -1.22
CA ASP A 120 -20.77 17.78 -1.92
C ASP A 120 -20.40 16.38 -2.47
N ASP A 121 -19.13 15.99 -2.37
CA ASP A 121 -18.62 14.68 -2.82
C ASP A 121 -18.37 13.71 -1.67
N ILE A 122 -18.39 14.19 -0.41
CA ILE A 122 -18.20 13.36 0.79
C ILE A 122 -19.17 12.18 0.80
N GLU A 123 -20.47 12.41 0.57
CA GLU A 123 -21.47 11.34 0.55
C GLU A 123 -21.21 10.33 -0.57
N LYS A 124 -20.77 10.78 -1.75
CA LYS A 124 -20.50 9.90 -2.90
C LYS A 124 -19.27 9.02 -2.66
N TYR A 125 -18.22 9.59 -2.07
CA TYR A 125 -16.99 8.86 -1.75
C TYR A 125 -17.20 7.88 -0.60
N ALA A 126 -17.93 8.29 0.44
CA ALA A 126 -18.37 7.40 1.52
C ALA A 126 -19.18 6.23 0.94
N HIS A 127 -20.20 6.54 0.13
CA HIS A 127 -21.03 5.51 -0.49
C HIS A 127 -20.22 4.52 -1.34
N ARG A 128 -19.25 4.99 -2.15
CA ARG A 128 -18.37 4.10 -2.92
C ARG A 128 -17.52 3.19 -2.02
N ALA A 129 -16.96 3.72 -0.93
CA ALA A 129 -16.22 2.92 0.04
C ALA A 129 -17.11 1.87 0.71
N HIS A 130 -18.32 2.25 1.11
CA HIS A 130 -19.31 1.37 1.73
C HIS A 130 -19.74 0.24 0.79
N VAL A 131 -20.13 0.55 -0.45
CA VAL A 131 -20.53 -0.44 -1.46
C VAL A 131 -19.43 -1.48 -1.65
N PHE A 132 -18.18 -1.07 -1.81
CA PHE A 132 -17.07 -1.99 -1.98
C PHE A 132 -16.75 -2.79 -0.71
N TYR A 133 -16.91 -2.19 0.47
CA TYR A 133 -16.71 -2.90 1.74
C TYR A 133 -17.80 -3.95 2.02
N ASP A 134 -19.06 -3.68 1.70
CA ASP A 134 -20.18 -4.64 1.82
C ASP A 134 -19.89 -5.96 1.10
N ARG A 135 -19.18 -5.89 -0.02
CA ARG A 135 -18.76 -7.07 -0.79
C ARG A 135 -17.93 -8.07 0.01
N ILE A 136 -17.13 -7.58 0.96
CA ILE A 136 -16.10 -8.34 1.68
C ILE A 136 -16.36 -8.48 3.18
N MET A 137 -17.21 -7.63 3.78
CA MET A 137 -17.33 -7.49 5.24
C MET A 137 -17.72 -8.79 5.95
N ASP A 138 -18.45 -9.67 5.27
CA ASP A 138 -18.93 -10.97 5.77
C ASP A 138 -18.22 -12.17 5.12
N LYS A 139 -17.01 -11.99 4.57
CA LYS A 139 -16.23 -13.07 3.95
C LYS A 139 -15.22 -13.72 4.88
N TYR A 140 -15.00 -13.15 6.06
CA TYR A 140 -14.18 -13.80 7.09
C TYR A 140 -14.89 -15.06 7.59
N GLU A 141 -14.21 -16.19 7.50
CA GLU A 141 -14.78 -17.49 7.89
C GLU A 141 -13.74 -18.36 8.63
N THR A 142 -14.22 -19.27 9.47
CA THR A 142 -13.39 -20.07 10.38
C THR A 142 -13.38 -21.57 10.05
N SER A 143 -14.12 -22.00 9.04
CA SER A 143 -14.19 -23.39 8.61
C SER A 143 -12.90 -23.87 7.96
N LEU A 144 -12.15 -22.96 7.32
CA LEU A 144 -10.81 -23.20 6.80
C LEU A 144 -9.78 -22.35 7.54
N CYS A 145 -8.66 -22.97 7.90
CA CYS A 145 -7.53 -22.37 8.59
C CYS A 145 -7.87 -21.67 9.91
N GLY A 146 -9.00 -22.00 10.55
CA GLY A 146 -9.44 -21.37 11.80
C GLY A 146 -9.75 -19.87 11.67
N GLY A 147 -9.82 -19.32 10.46
CA GLY A 147 -10.02 -17.91 10.22
C GLY A 147 -9.49 -17.46 8.86
N GLY A 148 -9.76 -16.21 8.51
CA GLY A 148 -9.21 -15.53 7.33
C GLY A 148 -10.14 -15.55 6.12
N ILE A 149 -9.78 -14.76 5.13
CA ILE A 149 -10.50 -14.57 3.87
C ILE A 149 -9.70 -15.21 2.74
N THR A 150 -10.40 -15.94 1.87
CA THR A 150 -9.83 -16.45 0.61
C THR A 150 -9.67 -15.33 -0.39
N TRP A 151 -8.56 -15.29 -1.12
CA TRP A 151 -8.23 -14.28 -2.11
C TRP A 151 -9.37 -13.98 -3.10
N SER A 152 -9.93 -15.02 -3.70
CA SER A 152 -11.00 -14.88 -4.68
C SER A 152 -11.92 -16.10 -4.66
N PRO A 153 -13.25 -15.91 -4.81
CA PRO A 153 -14.18 -17.02 -4.98
C PRO A 153 -14.06 -17.66 -6.38
N LYS A 154 -13.32 -17.06 -7.32
CA LYS A 154 -13.18 -17.55 -8.70
C LYS A 154 -12.13 -18.66 -8.84
N PHE A 155 -11.23 -18.81 -7.89
CA PHE A 155 -10.02 -19.64 -8.02
C PHE A 155 -9.92 -20.70 -6.93
N GLU A 156 -8.91 -21.57 -7.04
CA GLU A 156 -8.56 -22.51 -5.98
C GLU A 156 -8.37 -21.76 -4.66
N THR A 157 -8.83 -22.36 -3.56
CA THR A 157 -8.83 -21.70 -2.26
C THR A 157 -7.40 -21.36 -1.84
N TYR A 158 -7.14 -20.05 -1.77
CA TYR A 158 -5.88 -19.48 -1.37
C TYR A 158 -6.13 -18.37 -0.35
N LYS A 159 -5.60 -18.49 0.88
CA LYS A 159 -5.66 -17.43 1.89
C LYS A 159 -4.33 -16.71 1.87
N ASN A 160 -4.28 -15.61 1.12
CA ASN A 160 -3.07 -14.81 0.97
C ASN A 160 -3.00 -13.67 1.99
N ALA A 161 -1.80 -13.17 2.19
CA ALA A 161 -1.51 -12.12 3.15
C ALA A 161 -2.24 -10.84 2.73
N ILE A 162 -2.07 -10.40 1.48
CA ILE A 162 -2.62 -9.14 1.01
C ILE A 162 -4.13 -8.99 1.21
N THR A 163 -4.93 -10.01 0.90
CA THR A 163 -6.40 -9.95 1.09
C THR A 163 -6.77 -9.74 2.55
N ASN A 164 -6.03 -10.38 3.45
CA ASN A 164 -6.32 -10.35 4.88
C ASN A 164 -5.75 -9.09 5.55
N GLU A 165 -4.58 -8.61 5.13
CA GLU A 165 -4.03 -7.31 5.55
C GLU A 165 -4.96 -6.16 5.15
N LEU A 166 -5.44 -6.18 3.90
CA LEU A 166 -6.43 -5.23 3.39
C LEU A 166 -7.74 -5.33 4.17
N TYR A 167 -8.18 -6.52 4.58
CA TYR A 167 -9.38 -6.68 5.39
C TYR A 167 -9.26 -6.04 6.76
N ILE A 168 -8.11 -6.23 7.41
CA ILE A 168 -7.84 -5.57 8.69
C ILE A 168 -7.81 -4.05 8.49
N ALA A 169 -7.08 -3.57 7.48
CA ALA A 169 -6.93 -2.14 7.16
C ALA A 169 -8.26 -1.47 6.81
N THR A 170 -9.08 -2.09 5.96
CA THR A 170 -10.38 -1.56 5.55
C THR A 170 -11.42 -1.63 6.67
N SER A 171 -11.43 -2.70 7.47
CA SER A 171 -12.36 -2.82 8.60
C SER A 171 -12.11 -1.74 9.65
N VAL A 172 -10.85 -1.53 10.07
CA VAL A 172 -10.52 -0.46 11.02
C VAL A 172 -10.58 0.93 10.38
N GLY A 173 -10.26 1.05 9.10
CA GLY A 173 -10.35 2.30 8.36
C GLY A 173 -11.79 2.80 8.20
N ILE A 174 -12.74 1.91 7.86
CA ILE A 174 -14.17 2.24 7.81
C ILE A 174 -14.64 2.64 9.22
N TYR A 175 -14.26 1.89 10.26
CA TYR A 175 -14.60 2.24 11.65
C TYR A 175 -14.14 3.65 12.02
N LEU A 176 -12.92 4.05 11.64
CA LEU A 176 -12.33 5.33 12.04
C LEU A 176 -12.77 6.51 11.18
N TYR A 177 -12.87 6.32 9.86
CA TYR A 177 -12.88 7.43 8.90
C TYR A 177 -14.18 7.54 8.10
N HIS A 178 -15.06 6.54 8.14
CA HIS A 178 -16.29 6.58 7.39
C HIS A 178 -17.39 7.39 8.13
N PRO A 179 -18.03 8.39 7.48
CA PRO A 179 -19.02 9.25 8.12
C PRO A 179 -20.39 8.58 8.36
N GLY A 180 -20.54 7.32 7.93
CA GLY A 180 -21.81 6.62 7.83
C GLY A 180 -22.43 6.80 6.44
N ASP A 181 -23.37 5.92 6.09
CA ASP A 181 -24.06 5.95 4.80
C ASP A 181 -25.45 5.33 4.92
N SER A 182 -26.47 6.13 4.58
CA SER A 182 -27.87 5.69 4.54
C SER A 182 -28.35 5.29 3.14
N ASP A 183 -27.54 5.52 2.11
CA ASP A 183 -27.84 5.10 0.75
C ASP A 183 -27.65 3.59 0.63
N THR A 184 -28.76 2.89 0.36
CA THR A 184 -28.80 1.44 0.22
C THR A 184 -28.61 0.97 -1.21
N SER A 185 -28.34 1.86 -2.16
CA SER A 185 -28.10 1.47 -3.54
C SER A 185 -26.76 0.73 -3.65
N GLY A 186 -26.74 -0.40 -4.34
CA GLY A 186 -25.48 -1.07 -4.68
C GLY A 186 -24.95 -0.62 -6.03
N ILE A 187 -23.97 -1.36 -6.57
CA ILE A 187 -23.33 -1.02 -7.84
C ILE A 187 -23.91 -1.75 -9.07
N GLY A 188 -24.06 -1.02 -10.19
CA GLY A 188 -24.44 -1.58 -11.49
C GLY A 188 -25.90 -1.33 -11.89
N THR A 189 -26.40 -2.07 -12.90
CA THR A 189 -27.70 -1.81 -13.54
C THR A 189 -28.90 -2.41 -12.80
N ARG A 190 -28.66 -3.38 -11.90
CA ARG A 190 -29.65 -3.99 -10.99
C ARG A 190 -28.97 -4.40 -9.68
N PRO A 191 -28.48 -3.44 -8.90
CA PRO A 191 -27.72 -3.76 -7.71
C PRO A 191 -28.61 -4.40 -6.64
N PRO A 192 -28.10 -5.37 -5.85
CA PRO A 192 -28.75 -5.69 -4.58
C PRO A 192 -28.77 -4.43 -3.71
N LEU A 193 -29.79 -4.30 -2.87
CA LEU A 193 -29.76 -3.28 -1.81
C LEU A 193 -28.70 -3.70 -0.78
N ILE A 194 -27.85 -2.75 -0.39
CA ILE A 194 -26.91 -2.92 0.71
C ILE A 194 -27.51 -2.34 2.00
N PRO A 195 -27.22 -2.91 3.19
CA PRO A 195 -27.70 -2.36 4.46
C PRO A 195 -27.08 -0.97 4.72
N PRO A 196 -27.75 -0.05 5.42
CA PRO A 196 -27.12 1.19 5.87
C PRO A 196 -25.89 0.93 6.75
N LEU A 197 -24.88 1.79 6.64
CA LEU A 197 -23.67 1.74 7.43
C LEU A 197 -23.67 2.85 8.49
N PHE A 198 -23.57 2.47 9.76
CA PHE A 198 -23.46 3.45 10.84
C PHE A 198 -22.01 3.89 11.03
N SER A 199 -21.79 5.19 11.24
CA SER A 199 -20.46 5.71 11.58
C SER A 199 -19.99 5.10 12.89
N HIS A 200 -18.72 4.68 12.93
CA HIS A 200 -18.07 4.10 14.10
C HIS A 200 -18.79 2.86 14.66
N ASP A 201 -19.42 2.04 13.82
CA ASP A 201 -20.06 0.79 14.26
C ASP A 201 -19.01 -0.13 14.92
N PRO A 202 -19.17 -0.50 16.21
CA PRO A 202 -18.20 -1.32 16.93
C PRO A 202 -18.01 -2.71 16.33
N GLU A 203 -18.95 -3.22 15.52
CA GLU A 203 -18.77 -4.48 14.81
C GLU A 203 -17.58 -4.42 13.83
N LEU A 204 -17.36 -3.27 13.19
CA LEU A 204 -16.25 -3.07 12.25
C LEU A 204 -14.89 -3.18 12.93
N LEU A 205 -14.74 -2.53 14.10
CA LEU A 205 -13.53 -2.65 14.92
C LEU A 205 -13.34 -4.10 15.40
N GLN A 206 -14.43 -4.79 15.74
CA GLN A 206 -14.36 -6.18 16.17
C GLN A 206 -13.92 -7.11 15.03
N LYS A 207 -14.41 -6.90 13.80
CA LYS A 207 -13.95 -7.62 12.59
C LYS A 207 -12.44 -7.43 12.38
N ALA A 208 -11.95 -6.19 12.46
CA ALA A 208 -10.52 -5.89 12.34
C ALA A 208 -9.67 -6.61 13.40
N LYS A 209 -10.10 -6.58 14.67
CA LYS A 209 -9.38 -7.23 15.79
C LYS A 209 -9.33 -8.75 15.66
N ILE A 210 -10.44 -9.38 15.25
CA ILE A 210 -10.50 -10.84 15.03
C ILE A 210 -9.56 -11.24 13.89
N ALA A 211 -9.65 -10.54 12.75
CA ALA A 211 -8.80 -10.82 11.60
C ALA A 211 -7.31 -10.62 11.92
N TYR A 212 -6.97 -9.55 12.64
CA TYR A 212 -5.60 -9.31 13.09
C TYR A 212 -5.09 -10.40 14.01
N GLY A 213 -5.88 -10.80 15.02
CA GLY A 213 -5.52 -11.89 15.93
C GLY A 213 -5.24 -13.20 15.19
N TRP A 214 -6.06 -13.53 14.20
CA TRP A 214 -5.83 -14.68 13.33
C TRP A 214 -4.55 -14.52 12.51
N PHE A 215 -4.37 -13.40 11.81
CA PHE A 215 -3.21 -13.13 10.96
C PHE A 215 -1.89 -13.31 11.71
N MET A 216 -1.79 -12.73 12.91
CA MET A 216 -0.60 -12.84 13.76
C MET A 216 -0.35 -14.27 14.27
N SER A 217 -1.38 -15.12 14.32
CA SER A 217 -1.27 -16.51 14.81
C SER A 217 -1.08 -17.56 13.71
N GLN A 218 -1.48 -17.26 12.47
CA GLN A 218 -1.60 -18.25 11.39
C GLN A 218 -0.24 -18.72 10.82
N GLY A 219 0.85 -17.99 11.11
CA GLY A 219 2.19 -18.31 10.62
C GLY A 219 2.59 -17.57 9.34
N PHE A 220 2.06 -16.37 9.11
CA PHE A 220 2.48 -15.51 8.00
C PHE A 220 3.93 -15.03 8.12
N PHE A 221 4.51 -14.99 9.31
CA PHE A 221 5.88 -14.54 9.52
C PHE A 221 6.89 -15.67 9.29
N ASN A 222 7.94 -15.41 8.50
CA ASN A 222 9.09 -16.31 8.36
C ASN A 222 10.11 -16.10 9.50
N GLU A 223 11.23 -16.82 9.46
CA GLU A 223 12.25 -16.78 10.51
C GLU A 223 12.97 -15.42 10.60
N GLU A 224 12.98 -14.65 9.51
CA GLU A 224 13.50 -13.28 9.46
C GLU A 224 12.49 -12.23 9.95
N GLY A 225 11.26 -12.62 10.26
CA GLY A 225 10.17 -11.72 10.66
C GLY A 225 9.52 -10.99 9.48
N LEU A 226 9.63 -11.52 8.26
CA LEU A 226 8.96 -11.02 7.07
C LEU A 226 7.66 -11.79 6.82
N ILE A 227 6.67 -11.11 6.28
CA ILE A 227 5.38 -11.67 5.90
C ILE A 227 5.50 -12.38 4.55
N ILE A 228 5.11 -13.65 4.54
CA ILE A 228 5.04 -14.51 3.35
C ILE A 228 3.70 -14.35 2.62
N ASP A 229 3.60 -14.85 1.39
CA ASP A 229 2.47 -14.60 0.50
C ASP A 229 1.17 -15.27 0.95
N GLY A 230 1.21 -16.50 1.46
CA GLY A 230 -0.01 -17.13 1.95
C GLY A 230 -0.03 -18.64 2.06
N PHE A 231 -1.24 -19.18 1.97
CA PHE A 231 -1.52 -20.60 2.16
C PHE A 231 -2.56 -21.13 1.17
N HIS A 232 -2.18 -22.13 0.39
CA HIS A 232 -3.12 -23.01 -0.30
C HIS A 232 -3.64 -24.07 0.66
N ILE A 233 -4.80 -24.64 0.34
CA ILE A 233 -5.41 -25.72 1.12
C ILE A 233 -5.55 -26.96 0.24
N SER A 234 -4.96 -28.08 0.66
CA SER A 234 -5.13 -29.35 -0.05
C SER A 234 -6.58 -29.83 -0.01
N PRO A 235 -7.02 -30.60 -1.03
CA PRO A 235 -8.34 -31.23 -1.00
C PRO A 235 -8.56 -32.03 0.30
N ASN A 236 -9.75 -31.88 0.89
CA ASN A 236 -10.15 -32.53 2.15
C ASN A 236 -9.34 -32.13 3.39
N GLN A 237 -8.62 -31.00 3.37
CA GLN A 237 -8.01 -30.40 4.56
C GLN A 237 -8.84 -29.20 5.04
N SER A 238 -8.81 -28.95 6.35
CA SER A 238 -9.36 -27.74 6.96
C SER A 238 -8.26 -26.83 7.51
N THR A 239 -6.99 -27.25 7.47
CA THR A 239 -5.83 -26.48 7.91
C THR A 239 -5.11 -25.88 6.70
N CYS A 240 -4.50 -24.71 6.88
CA CYS A 240 -3.59 -24.11 5.90
C CYS A 240 -2.28 -24.91 5.84
N ASP A 241 -2.24 -25.92 4.96
CA ASP A 241 -1.18 -26.94 4.93
C ASP A 241 -0.11 -26.68 3.87
N LYS A 242 -0.39 -25.85 2.87
CA LYS A 242 0.54 -25.52 1.78
C LYS A 242 0.93 -24.05 1.82
N ARG A 243 1.99 -23.77 2.57
CA ARG A 243 2.57 -22.44 2.73
C ARG A 243 3.30 -21.99 1.45
N ASP A 244 2.96 -20.82 0.93
CA ASP A 244 3.75 -20.11 -0.08
C ASP A 244 4.66 -19.11 0.62
N THR A 245 5.97 -19.37 0.56
CA THR A 245 6.98 -18.58 1.27
C THR A 245 7.49 -17.37 0.48
N MET A 246 6.84 -17.03 -0.63
CA MET A 246 7.20 -15.82 -1.38
C MET A 246 7.07 -14.59 -0.48
N VAL A 247 7.99 -13.64 -0.62
CA VAL A 247 7.99 -12.38 0.14
C VAL A 247 7.90 -11.24 -0.84
N TRP A 248 6.95 -10.34 -0.59
CA TRP A 248 6.68 -9.16 -1.40
C TRP A 248 6.68 -7.92 -0.52
N SER A 249 7.21 -6.81 -1.04
CA SER A 249 7.34 -5.55 -0.30
C SER A 249 6.01 -5.00 0.20
N TYR A 250 4.93 -5.10 -0.57
CA TYR A 250 3.60 -4.60 -0.18
C TYR A 250 2.96 -5.32 1.02
N ASN A 251 3.17 -6.64 1.18
CA ASN A 251 2.72 -7.43 2.34
C ASN A 251 3.45 -7.01 3.63
N GLN A 252 4.59 -6.30 3.51
CA GLN A 252 5.27 -5.73 4.68
C GLN A 252 4.71 -4.34 5.03
N GLY A 253 3.91 -3.77 4.13
CA GLY A 253 3.45 -2.38 4.17
C GLY A 253 2.03 -2.25 4.67
N VAL A 254 1.07 -2.88 3.99
CA VAL A 254 -0.37 -2.65 4.19
C VAL A 254 -0.76 -2.79 5.65
N ILE A 255 -0.30 -3.88 6.29
CA ILE A 255 -0.58 -4.15 7.71
C ILE A 255 -0.06 -3.06 8.67
N LEU A 256 0.98 -2.29 8.31
CA LEU A 256 1.51 -1.23 9.18
C LEU A 256 0.46 -0.15 9.41
N SER A 257 -0.22 0.31 8.36
CA SER A 257 -1.30 1.30 8.52
C SER A 257 -2.44 0.75 9.38
N ALA A 258 -2.78 -0.53 9.23
CA ALA A 258 -3.79 -1.18 10.03
C ALA A 258 -3.39 -1.28 11.51
N MET A 259 -2.14 -1.61 11.82
CA MET A 259 -1.60 -1.64 13.18
C MET A 259 -1.67 -0.25 13.83
N ARG A 260 -1.29 0.80 13.10
CA ARG A 260 -1.38 2.19 13.59
C ARG A 260 -2.84 2.60 13.86
N GLN A 261 -3.76 2.20 13.01
CA GLN A 261 -5.20 2.48 13.16
C GLN A 261 -5.83 1.66 14.30
N LEU A 262 -5.43 0.39 14.47
CA LEU A 262 -5.86 -0.44 15.60
C LEU A 262 -5.37 0.12 16.94
N TRP A 263 -4.14 0.62 17.01
CA TRP A 263 -3.68 1.38 18.19
C TRP A 263 -4.57 2.60 18.42
N GLU A 264 -4.89 3.37 17.38
CA GLU A 264 -5.73 4.57 17.52
C GLU A 264 -7.13 4.24 18.06
N ALA A 265 -7.70 3.14 17.60
CA ALA A 265 -9.03 2.68 17.99
C ALA A 265 -9.10 2.02 19.38
N THR A 266 -7.96 1.62 19.96
CA THR A 266 -7.94 0.77 21.18
C THR A 266 -7.03 1.25 22.30
N GLY A 267 -6.05 2.08 22.01
CA GLY A 267 -4.97 2.47 22.92
C GLY A 267 -3.99 1.33 23.25
N ASP A 268 -4.00 0.22 22.51
CA ASP A 268 -3.16 -0.94 22.78
C ASP A 268 -1.80 -0.85 22.08
N ASP A 269 -0.75 -0.58 22.86
CA ASP A 269 0.61 -0.39 22.36
C ASP A 269 1.21 -1.63 21.67
N ARG A 270 0.61 -2.82 21.81
CA ARG A 270 1.06 -4.02 21.11
C ARG A 270 1.06 -3.83 19.60
N TYR A 271 0.04 -3.16 19.05
CA TYR A 271 -0.02 -2.91 17.61
C TYR A 271 1.15 -2.06 17.12
N LEU A 272 1.58 -1.05 17.89
CA LEU A 272 2.75 -0.24 17.54
C LEU A 272 4.04 -1.06 17.64
N ASN A 273 4.18 -1.88 18.68
CA ASN A 273 5.36 -2.73 18.88
C ASN A 273 5.53 -3.75 17.75
N ASP A 274 4.44 -4.36 17.30
CA ASP A 274 4.44 -5.29 16.17
C ASP A 274 4.85 -4.57 14.87
N GLY A 275 4.37 -3.33 14.67
CA GLY A 275 4.77 -2.49 13.54
C GLY A 275 6.26 -2.13 13.56
N TYR A 276 6.81 -1.74 14.72
CA TYR A 276 8.25 -1.46 14.84
C TYR A 276 9.10 -2.69 14.53
N ALA A 277 8.68 -3.87 14.99
CA ALA A 277 9.37 -5.12 14.71
C ALA A 277 9.38 -5.44 13.21
N LEU A 278 8.23 -5.32 12.54
CA LEU A 278 8.11 -5.56 11.09
C LEU A 278 8.94 -4.58 10.27
N ILE A 279 8.92 -3.28 10.61
CA ILE A 279 9.75 -2.27 9.94
C ILE A 279 11.24 -2.59 10.13
N GLY A 280 11.65 -2.97 11.34
CA GLY A 280 13.03 -3.39 11.63
C GLY A 280 13.46 -4.59 10.78
N SER A 281 12.62 -5.63 10.69
CA SER A 281 12.86 -6.80 9.82
C SER A 281 12.93 -6.42 8.35
N THR A 282 12.04 -5.55 7.87
CA THR A 282 12.01 -5.11 6.47
C THR A 282 13.26 -4.31 6.10
N ILE A 283 13.68 -3.36 6.95
CA ILE A 283 14.92 -2.59 6.74
C ILE A 283 16.13 -3.53 6.69
N LYS A 284 16.22 -4.47 7.64
CA LYS A 284 17.27 -5.49 7.65
C LYS A 284 17.27 -6.34 6.38
N ALA A 285 16.08 -6.69 5.86
CA ALA A 285 15.90 -7.47 4.65
C ALA A 285 16.28 -6.74 3.35
N THR A 286 16.55 -5.43 3.41
CA THR A 286 17.17 -4.68 2.31
C THR A 286 18.71 -4.67 2.38
N GLY A 287 19.31 -5.24 3.44
CA GLY A 287 20.76 -5.15 3.68
C GLY A 287 21.24 -3.78 4.13
N TRP A 288 20.38 -2.99 4.77
CA TRP A 288 20.77 -1.71 5.35
C TRP A 288 21.68 -1.90 6.57
N LEU A 289 22.89 -1.31 6.50
CA LEU A 289 23.90 -1.37 7.57
C LEU A 289 23.94 -0.10 8.43
N GLY A 290 22.90 0.74 8.37
CA GLY A 290 22.83 2.02 9.10
C GLY A 290 23.50 3.20 8.39
N SER A 291 24.07 3.00 7.20
CA SER A 291 24.70 4.07 6.41
C SER A 291 24.79 3.70 4.93
N ALA A 292 24.50 4.67 4.06
CA ALA A 292 24.64 4.54 2.61
C ALA A 292 26.10 4.30 2.16
N ASN A 293 27.09 4.65 3.00
CA ASN A 293 28.50 4.43 2.71
C ASN A 293 28.96 2.99 2.96
N LEU A 294 28.15 2.19 3.67
CA LEU A 294 28.45 0.80 3.96
C LEU A 294 27.84 -0.09 2.87
N ILE A 295 28.71 -0.66 2.06
CA ILE A 295 28.32 -1.43 0.88
C ILE A 295 28.17 -2.90 1.25
N ASP A 296 26.95 -3.43 1.11
CA ASP A 296 26.67 -4.87 1.17
C ASP A 296 25.78 -5.25 -0.01
N TRP A 297 26.37 -5.94 -0.97
CA TRP A 297 25.70 -6.39 -2.18
C TRP A 297 24.97 -7.73 -2.00
N THR A 298 25.00 -8.32 -0.81
CA THR A 298 24.34 -9.60 -0.55
C THR A 298 22.84 -9.43 -0.54
N TRP A 299 22.11 -10.31 -1.23
CA TRP A 299 20.65 -10.39 -1.12
C TRP A 299 20.23 -10.72 0.31
N ARG A 300 19.24 -9.99 0.85
CA ARG A 300 18.72 -10.14 2.21
C ARG A 300 17.21 -10.41 2.28
N GLY A 301 16.58 -10.79 1.16
CA GLY A 301 15.17 -11.18 1.10
C GLY A 301 14.28 -10.15 0.41
N LEU A 302 14.52 -8.86 0.67
CA LEU A 302 13.79 -7.73 0.07
C LEU A 302 14.76 -6.65 -0.47
N GLY A 303 15.94 -7.09 -0.92
CA GLY A 303 16.93 -6.19 -1.48
C GLY A 303 18.36 -6.43 -1.02
N ARG A 304 19.20 -5.46 -1.34
CA ARG A 304 20.62 -5.41 -1.00
C ARG A 304 21.08 -3.95 -0.96
N HIS A 305 22.17 -3.68 -0.25
CA HIS A 305 22.75 -2.35 -0.12
C HIS A 305 21.75 -1.29 0.40
N GLY A 306 20.79 -1.71 1.24
CA GLY A 306 19.76 -0.83 1.77
C GLY A 306 18.68 -0.44 0.79
N VAL A 307 18.72 -0.91 -0.45
CA VAL A 307 17.72 -0.60 -1.47
C VAL A 307 16.66 -1.70 -1.47
N MET A 308 15.41 -1.32 -1.32
CA MET A 308 14.28 -2.23 -1.40
C MET A 308 14.13 -2.77 -2.82
N GLU A 309 14.04 -4.09 -2.94
CA GLU A 309 13.81 -4.82 -4.19
C GLU A 309 12.85 -5.98 -3.92
N ASP A 310 11.88 -6.16 -4.80
CA ASP A 310 11.16 -7.41 -4.92
C ASP A 310 12.00 -8.41 -5.72
N VAL A 311 11.79 -9.71 -5.52
CA VAL A 311 12.64 -10.75 -6.15
C VAL A 311 12.71 -10.61 -7.68
N CYS A 312 11.65 -10.10 -8.31
CA CYS A 312 11.56 -9.88 -9.74
C CYS A 312 12.43 -8.71 -10.25
N ASP A 313 12.74 -7.71 -9.41
CA ASP A 313 13.58 -6.55 -9.77
C ASP A 313 14.99 -7.04 -10.13
N SER A 314 15.48 -8.00 -9.36
CA SER A 314 16.79 -8.63 -9.57
C SER A 314 16.87 -9.57 -10.78
N ARG A 315 15.80 -9.71 -11.56
CA ARG A 315 15.81 -10.54 -12.77
C ARG A 315 15.31 -9.79 -13.99
N ASP A 316 15.13 -8.48 -13.87
CA ASP A 316 14.61 -7.60 -14.92
C ASP A 316 13.37 -8.21 -15.60
N GLY A 317 12.38 -8.55 -14.77
CA GLY A 317 11.21 -9.32 -15.24
C GLY A 317 10.00 -9.23 -14.33
N CYS A 318 9.82 -8.11 -13.63
CA CYS A 318 8.57 -7.81 -12.97
C CYS A 318 7.48 -7.57 -14.04
N ASP A 319 6.37 -8.27 -13.88
CA ASP A 319 5.10 -7.91 -14.51
C ASP A 319 4.54 -6.61 -13.91
N ARG A 320 3.32 -6.24 -14.26
CA ARG A 320 2.77 -4.91 -13.93
C ARG A 320 2.59 -4.71 -12.43
N ASP A 321 2.09 -5.73 -11.71
CA ASP A 321 1.71 -5.61 -10.30
C ASP A 321 2.91 -5.27 -9.38
N PRO A 322 4.03 -6.03 -9.39
CA PRO A 322 5.14 -5.79 -8.46
C PRO A 322 5.87 -4.46 -8.66
N ARG A 323 5.65 -3.78 -9.78
CA ARG A 323 6.20 -2.43 -10.01
C ARG A 323 5.64 -1.41 -9.02
N THR A 324 4.48 -1.66 -8.46
CA THR A 324 3.79 -0.78 -7.50
C THR A 324 4.07 -1.13 -6.04
N PHE A 325 4.52 -2.35 -5.75
CA PHE A 325 4.56 -2.90 -4.39
C PHE A 325 5.48 -2.12 -3.45
N LYS A 326 6.66 -1.71 -3.94
CA LYS A 326 7.59 -0.86 -3.17
C LYS A 326 6.91 0.45 -2.78
N GLY A 327 6.17 1.06 -3.71
CA GLY A 327 5.41 2.28 -3.45
C GLY A 327 4.36 2.11 -2.37
N ILE A 328 3.59 1.02 -2.45
CA ILE A 328 2.60 0.62 -1.44
C ILE A 328 3.27 0.53 -0.06
N TYR A 329 4.43 -0.12 0.05
CA TYR A 329 5.16 -0.19 1.32
C TYR A 329 5.43 1.20 1.91
N PHE A 330 6.03 2.11 1.12
CA PHE A 330 6.38 3.44 1.64
C PHE A 330 5.16 4.30 1.97
N HIS A 331 4.05 4.13 1.24
CA HIS A 331 2.78 4.77 1.57
C HIS A 331 2.29 4.36 2.97
N HIS A 332 2.24 3.06 3.26
CA HIS A 332 1.74 2.58 4.55
C HIS A 332 2.75 2.76 5.69
N LEU A 333 4.07 2.73 5.41
CA LEU A 333 5.10 3.12 6.38
C LEU A 333 4.89 4.56 6.86
N LYS A 334 4.64 5.48 5.92
CA LYS A 334 4.35 6.88 6.25
C LYS A 334 3.10 6.97 7.14
N GLN A 335 2.03 6.26 6.82
CA GLN A 335 0.82 6.28 7.64
C GLN A 335 1.07 5.76 9.05
N PHE A 336 1.86 4.68 9.19
CA PHE A 336 2.23 4.16 10.50
C PHE A 336 2.99 5.19 11.35
N CYS A 337 3.86 5.97 10.71
CA CYS A 337 4.70 6.97 11.35
C CYS A 337 4.05 8.35 11.56
N GLU A 338 2.76 8.50 11.28
CA GLU A 338 2.03 9.73 11.59
C GLU A 338 2.06 10.01 13.11
N PRO A 339 2.32 11.26 13.55
CA PRO A 339 2.40 11.60 14.96
C PRO A 339 1.21 11.10 15.77
N LEU A 340 1.48 10.57 16.98
CA LEU A 340 0.42 10.10 17.86
C LEU A 340 -0.26 11.31 18.55
N PRO A 341 -1.60 11.46 18.50
CA PRO A 341 -2.29 12.53 19.20
C PRO A 341 -2.08 12.43 20.71
N THR A 342 -1.75 13.54 21.39
CA THR A 342 -1.46 13.53 22.85
C THR A 342 -2.45 14.33 23.69
N ASP A 343 -3.00 15.42 23.13
CA ASP A 343 -3.88 16.32 23.88
C ASP A 343 -5.36 16.13 23.50
N ASN A 344 -5.66 15.85 22.23
CA ASN A 344 -7.02 15.63 21.73
C ASN A 344 -7.09 14.33 20.92
N ALA A 345 -8.12 13.54 21.18
CA ALA A 345 -8.45 12.39 20.33
C ALA A 345 -8.87 12.90 18.94
N ALA A 346 -8.46 12.20 17.88
CA ALA A 346 -8.87 12.53 16.51
C ALA A 346 -10.40 12.50 16.35
N VAL A 347 -11.06 11.53 16.99
CA VAL A 347 -12.51 11.42 17.07
C VAL A 347 -12.90 11.15 18.54
N PRO A 348 -13.50 12.13 19.24
CA PRO A 348 -13.86 11.99 20.65
C PRO A 348 -14.73 10.77 20.93
N GLY A 349 -14.31 9.93 21.88
CA GLY A 349 -15.03 8.71 22.28
C GLY A 349 -14.82 7.51 21.36
N VAL A 350 -14.13 7.68 20.23
CA VAL A 350 -13.83 6.62 19.25
C VAL A 350 -12.34 6.32 19.23
N THR A 351 -11.48 7.35 19.29
CA THR A 351 -10.03 7.21 19.27
C THR A 351 -9.36 7.56 20.60
N TYR A 352 -8.17 7.00 20.79
CA TYR A 352 -7.34 7.18 21.98
C TYR A 352 -6.24 8.20 21.74
N VAL A 353 -5.79 8.82 22.84
CA VAL A 353 -4.60 9.66 22.86
C VAL A 353 -3.41 8.90 23.46
N ALA A 354 -2.21 9.15 22.93
CA ALA A 354 -0.97 8.61 23.45
C ALA A 354 -0.53 9.35 24.72
N PRO A 355 0.02 8.63 25.72
CA PRO A 355 0.91 9.22 26.69
C PRO A 355 2.07 9.96 25.99
N LYS A 356 2.47 11.14 26.51
CA LYS A 356 3.50 11.99 25.87
C LYS A 356 4.84 11.27 25.66
N ASN A 357 5.21 10.36 26.55
CA ASN A 357 6.40 9.54 26.41
C ASN A 357 6.28 8.53 25.25
N LEU A 358 5.12 7.87 25.09
CA LEU A 358 4.86 6.97 23.97
C LEU A 358 4.91 7.73 22.65
N ALA A 359 4.25 8.89 22.56
CA ALA A 359 4.29 9.73 21.37
C ALA A 359 5.73 10.16 21.02
N ALA A 360 6.50 10.61 22.00
CA ALA A 360 7.90 10.98 21.79
C ALA A 360 8.76 9.79 21.34
N SER A 361 8.56 8.60 21.93
CA SER A 361 9.25 7.37 21.52
C SER A 361 8.88 6.94 20.10
N HIS A 362 7.60 7.01 19.73
CA HIS A 362 7.11 6.73 18.38
C HIS A 362 7.77 7.66 17.36
N THR A 363 7.74 8.98 17.60
CA THR A 363 8.40 9.96 16.75
C THR A 363 9.91 9.70 16.62
N ALA A 364 10.60 9.36 17.72
CA ALA A 364 12.03 9.07 17.69
C ALA A 364 12.36 7.81 16.87
N LEU A 365 11.56 6.75 17.00
CA LEU A 365 11.73 5.51 16.23
C LEU A 365 11.50 5.76 14.74
N CYS A 366 10.40 6.42 14.38
CA CYS A 366 10.08 6.74 12.99
C CYS A 366 11.13 7.63 12.34
N LYS A 367 11.63 8.64 13.06
CA LYS A 367 12.77 9.45 12.61
C LYS A 367 14.05 8.62 12.45
N GLY A 368 14.21 7.56 13.23
CA GLY A 368 15.32 6.60 13.07
C GLY A 368 15.32 5.86 11.73
N TYR A 369 14.16 5.74 11.07
CA TYR A 369 14.05 5.12 9.74
C TYR A 369 14.42 6.08 8.60
N GLN A 370 14.38 7.40 8.84
CA GLN A 370 14.57 8.44 7.84
C GLN A 370 15.84 8.24 6.97
N PRO A 371 17.04 7.92 7.51
CA PRO A 371 18.23 7.71 6.67
C PRO A 371 18.08 6.59 5.64
N TRP A 372 17.33 5.53 5.97
CA TRP A 372 17.07 4.43 5.05
C TRP A 372 16.01 4.81 3.99
N VAL A 373 14.96 5.54 4.39
CA VAL A 373 13.94 6.05 3.47
C VAL A 373 14.55 7.05 2.49
N GLU A 374 15.37 7.98 2.96
CA GLU A 374 16.11 8.94 2.12
C GLU A 374 17.07 8.24 1.14
N HIS A 375 17.75 7.18 1.59
CA HIS A 375 18.59 6.36 0.71
C HIS A 375 17.77 5.76 -0.44
N ASN A 376 16.61 5.16 -0.15
CA ASN A 376 15.72 4.61 -1.17
C ASN A 376 15.17 5.70 -2.09
N ALA A 377 14.75 6.85 -1.54
CA ALA A 377 14.28 8.00 -2.33
C ALA A 377 15.35 8.53 -3.28
N GLN A 378 16.60 8.65 -2.82
CA GLN A 378 17.73 9.07 -3.66
C GLN A 378 18.00 8.06 -4.78
N THR A 379 17.94 6.76 -4.48
CA THR A 379 18.10 5.73 -5.50
C THR A 379 16.96 5.74 -6.52
N ALA A 380 15.71 5.91 -6.10
CA ALA A 380 14.57 6.07 -7.00
C ALA A 380 14.72 7.31 -7.91
N LEU A 381 15.05 8.47 -7.33
CA LEU A 381 15.29 9.71 -8.08
C LEU A 381 16.46 9.59 -9.08
N SER A 382 17.45 8.74 -8.79
CA SER A 382 18.58 8.51 -9.69
C SER A 382 18.21 7.73 -10.96
N THR A 383 17.04 7.08 -10.97
CA THR A 383 16.55 6.32 -12.13
C THR A 383 15.80 7.18 -13.15
N LYS A 384 15.67 8.50 -12.93
CA LYS A 384 14.86 9.35 -13.80
C LYS A 384 15.34 9.36 -15.25
N ASP A 385 14.38 9.29 -16.19
CA ASP A 385 14.64 9.51 -17.61
C ASP A 385 14.68 11.02 -17.96
N SER A 386 14.76 11.31 -19.26
CA SER A 386 14.74 12.70 -19.77
C SER A 386 13.39 13.42 -19.56
N ALA A 387 12.30 12.69 -19.34
CA ALA A 387 10.99 13.23 -19.03
C ALA A 387 10.76 13.40 -17.51
N GLY A 388 11.71 12.93 -16.67
CA GLY A 388 11.61 12.96 -15.22
C GLY A 388 10.84 11.76 -14.63
N ILE A 389 10.45 10.79 -15.46
CA ILE A 389 9.74 9.58 -15.03
C ILE A 389 10.74 8.69 -14.29
N MET A 390 10.34 8.07 -13.17
CA MET A 390 11.21 7.21 -12.36
C MET A 390 11.02 5.75 -12.78
N GLY A 391 12.13 5.02 -12.87
CA GLY A 391 12.15 3.60 -13.19
C GLY A 391 11.98 2.72 -11.95
N GLY A 392 11.65 1.45 -12.19
CA GLY A 392 11.41 0.48 -11.11
C GLY A 392 12.68 -0.06 -10.44
N TRP A 393 13.83 0.06 -11.13
CA TRP A 393 15.09 -0.54 -10.71
C TRP A 393 15.99 0.42 -9.94
N TRP A 394 15.70 0.60 -8.66
CA TRP A 394 16.43 1.57 -7.83
C TRP A 394 17.88 1.17 -7.58
N ASN A 395 18.22 -0.12 -7.72
CA ASN A 395 19.56 -0.65 -7.44
C ASN A 395 20.41 -0.93 -8.70
N GLU A 396 20.35 -0.08 -9.73
CA GLU A 396 21.08 -0.27 -10.99
C GLU A 396 22.60 -0.48 -10.79
N LYS A 397 23.20 0.21 -9.81
CA LYS A 397 24.63 0.06 -9.49
C LYS A 397 25.01 -1.35 -9.06
N ALA A 398 24.11 -2.09 -8.39
CA ALA A 398 24.36 -3.48 -8.03
C ALA A 398 24.67 -4.32 -9.28
N TRP A 399 23.92 -4.12 -10.36
CA TRP A 399 24.07 -4.86 -11.60
C TRP A 399 25.35 -4.53 -12.35
N ILE A 400 25.72 -3.26 -12.34
CA ILE A 400 27.00 -2.82 -12.92
C ILE A 400 28.17 -3.46 -12.18
N VAL A 401 28.11 -3.51 -10.84
CA VAL A 401 29.18 -4.07 -10.00
C VAL A 401 29.24 -5.61 -10.07
N MET A 402 28.08 -6.27 -10.19
CA MET A 402 27.98 -7.74 -10.21
C MET A 402 28.10 -8.36 -11.62
N ARG A 403 28.45 -7.57 -12.65
CA ARG A 403 28.49 -7.99 -14.07
C ARG A 403 29.37 -9.21 -14.37
N SER A 404 30.33 -9.55 -13.50
CA SER A 404 31.17 -10.75 -13.64
C SER A 404 30.54 -12.02 -13.04
N GLU A 405 29.47 -11.91 -12.25
CA GLU A 405 28.83 -13.00 -11.50
C GLU A 405 27.30 -12.84 -11.53
N ALA A 406 26.70 -12.96 -12.71
CA ALA A 406 25.25 -12.83 -12.91
C ALA A 406 24.39 -13.71 -11.96
N SER A 407 24.93 -14.84 -11.49
CA SER A 407 24.29 -15.70 -10.48
C SER A 407 24.20 -15.08 -9.09
N LYS A 408 25.09 -14.15 -8.73
CA LYS A 408 25.01 -13.36 -7.47
C LYS A 408 24.11 -12.14 -7.60
N ALA A 409 23.83 -11.71 -8.84
CA ALA A 409 22.92 -10.61 -9.12
C ALA A 409 21.44 -11.03 -9.06
N ALA A 410 21.11 -12.23 -9.52
CA ALA A 410 19.76 -12.76 -9.41
C ALA A 410 19.44 -13.14 -7.95
N ALA A 411 18.34 -12.62 -7.41
CA ALA A 411 17.83 -13.04 -6.11
C ALA A 411 17.35 -14.51 -6.18
N PRO A 412 17.68 -15.35 -5.19
CA PRO A 412 17.09 -16.67 -5.06
C PRO A 412 15.61 -16.56 -4.66
N LEU A 413 14.79 -17.50 -5.14
CA LEU A 413 13.44 -17.67 -4.59
C LEU A 413 13.55 -18.38 -3.23
N PRO A 414 12.77 -17.98 -2.21
CA PRO A 414 12.67 -18.73 -0.97
C PRO A 414 12.21 -20.18 -1.21
N GLU A 415 12.64 -21.12 -0.37
CA GLU A 415 12.21 -22.51 -0.46
C GLU A 415 10.71 -22.62 -0.17
N GLY A 416 9.94 -23.14 -1.14
CA GLY A 416 8.48 -23.22 -1.05
C GLY A 416 7.74 -22.05 -1.70
N ALA A 417 8.46 -21.06 -2.24
CA ALA A 417 7.85 -19.92 -2.91
C ALA A 417 7.29 -20.32 -4.28
N VAL A 418 6.05 -19.93 -4.58
CA VAL A 418 5.47 -20.08 -5.92
C VAL A 418 5.64 -18.76 -6.66
N TYR A 419 6.39 -18.79 -7.76
CA TYR A 419 6.55 -17.62 -8.63
C TYR A 419 5.91 -17.89 -9.98
N SER A 420 4.58 -17.80 -10.01
CA SER A 420 3.80 -18.01 -11.21
C SER A 420 3.67 -16.72 -12.02
N ARG A 421 4.45 -16.61 -13.11
CA ARG A 421 4.35 -15.51 -14.09
C ARG A 421 3.17 -15.62 -15.06
N ASN A 422 2.37 -16.69 -14.96
CA ASN A 422 1.26 -16.94 -15.88
C ASN A 422 0.16 -17.73 -15.18
N TYR A 423 -0.93 -17.03 -14.88
CA TYR A 423 -2.22 -17.66 -14.72
C TYR A 423 -2.70 -18.14 -16.10
N ARG A 424 -2.90 -19.45 -16.30
CA ARG A 424 -3.49 -19.99 -17.54
C ARG A 424 -4.60 -20.97 -17.21
N GLU A 425 -5.71 -20.79 -17.90
CA GLU A 425 -6.79 -21.77 -17.94
C GLU A 425 -6.36 -22.92 -18.87
N VAL A 426 -6.26 -24.14 -18.33
CA VAL A 426 -5.95 -25.34 -19.11
C VAL A 426 -7.05 -26.34 -18.85
N ASN A 427 -7.81 -26.71 -19.90
CA ASN A 427 -8.89 -27.70 -19.84
C ASN A 427 -9.99 -27.43 -18.79
N GLY A 428 -10.36 -26.17 -18.56
CA GLY A 428 -11.45 -25.81 -17.62
C GLY A 428 -11.09 -25.96 -16.15
N SER A 429 -9.82 -26.24 -15.84
CA SER A 429 -9.24 -26.15 -14.50
C SER A 429 -8.19 -25.04 -14.46
N HIS A 430 -8.26 -24.23 -13.40
CA HIS A 430 -7.36 -23.13 -13.17
C HIS A 430 -6.08 -23.66 -12.52
N HIS A 431 -4.95 -23.51 -13.19
CA HIS A 431 -3.69 -24.09 -12.73
C HIS A 431 -2.60 -23.03 -12.66
N TRP A 432 -1.89 -23.03 -11.53
CA TRP A 432 -0.61 -22.34 -11.38
C TRP A 432 0.44 -23.10 -12.22
N SER A 433 0.92 -22.48 -13.29
CA SER A 433 2.02 -23.04 -14.07
C SER A 433 3.36 -22.53 -13.55
N ASN A 434 4.22 -23.44 -13.10
CA ASN A 434 5.63 -23.17 -12.76
C ASN A 434 6.51 -23.01 -14.01
N GLU A 435 5.91 -22.96 -15.21
CA GLU A 435 6.70 -22.81 -16.43
C GLU A 435 7.21 -21.37 -16.54
N PRO A 436 8.53 -21.15 -16.69
CA PRO A 436 9.03 -19.84 -17.06
C PRO A 436 8.39 -19.48 -18.38
N SER A 437 7.65 -18.38 -18.40
CA SER A 437 7.08 -17.85 -19.61
C SER A 437 8.20 -17.77 -20.67
N ARG A 438 8.02 -18.46 -21.80
CA ARG A 438 8.68 -18.06 -23.06
C ARG A 438 8.07 -16.76 -23.60
N GLY A 439 7.72 -15.84 -22.71
CA GLY A 439 7.50 -14.44 -23.05
C GLY A 439 8.83 -13.93 -23.59
N ARG A 440 8.77 -13.17 -24.69
CA ARG A 440 9.96 -12.54 -25.26
C ARG A 440 10.75 -11.94 -24.11
N ARG A 441 12.02 -12.33 -23.96
CA ARG A 441 12.98 -11.46 -23.29
C ARG A 441 12.76 -10.10 -23.95
N SER A 442 12.27 -9.11 -23.20
CA SER A 442 12.59 -7.73 -23.55
C SER A 442 14.09 -7.73 -23.79
N PRO A 443 14.53 -7.30 -24.98
CA PRO A 443 15.93 -7.42 -25.34
C PRO A 443 16.76 -6.86 -24.18
N ALA A 444 17.69 -7.66 -23.68
CA ALA A 444 18.59 -7.26 -22.59
C ALA A 444 19.15 -5.88 -22.94
N GLY A 445 18.69 -4.85 -22.24
CA GLY A 445 18.90 -3.47 -22.67
C GLY A 445 17.93 -2.42 -22.11
N ASP A 446 16.72 -2.78 -21.65
CA ASP A 446 15.80 -1.81 -21.03
C ASP A 446 15.68 -2.03 -19.51
N SER A 447 16.83 -1.86 -18.85
CA SER A 447 16.97 -1.69 -17.40
C SER A 447 16.31 -0.41 -16.85
N LYS A 448 15.37 0.14 -17.60
CA LYS A 448 14.82 1.51 -17.61
C LYS A 448 13.33 1.45 -17.94
N GLU A 449 12.59 0.49 -17.40
CA GLU A 449 11.15 0.52 -17.64
C GLU A 449 10.54 1.69 -16.87
N HIS A 450 10.28 2.76 -17.61
CA HIS A 450 9.66 4.00 -17.16
C HIS A 450 8.18 3.91 -17.48
N SER A 451 7.38 3.69 -16.44
CA SER A 451 5.92 3.52 -16.52
C SER A 451 5.26 4.32 -15.40
N VAL A 452 3.93 4.47 -15.48
CA VAL A 452 3.16 5.10 -14.42
C VAL A 452 3.31 4.36 -13.09
N GLU A 453 3.37 3.02 -13.10
CA GLU A 453 3.54 2.19 -11.89
C GLU A 453 4.89 2.42 -11.22
N THR A 454 5.98 2.41 -12.01
CA THR A 454 7.33 2.60 -11.47
C THR A 454 7.54 4.03 -10.97
N HIS A 455 6.96 5.00 -11.68
CA HIS A 455 7.02 6.40 -11.26
C HIS A 455 6.23 6.63 -9.98
N MET A 456 5.03 6.08 -9.86
CA MET A 456 4.24 6.12 -8.63
C MET A 456 4.99 5.48 -7.46
N SER A 457 5.66 4.35 -7.67
CA SER A 457 6.51 3.73 -6.64
C SER A 457 7.63 4.67 -6.18
N GLY A 458 8.31 5.32 -7.12
CA GLY A 458 9.33 6.33 -6.81
C GLY A 458 8.75 7.54 -6.08
N LEU A 459 7.60 8.05 -6.52
CA LEU A 459 6.90 9.18 -5.89
C LEU A 459 6.54 8.86 -4.44
N SER A 460 6.09 7.63 -4.16
CA SER A 460 5.71 7.19 -2.82
C SER A 460 6.89 7.24 -1.83
N VAL A 461 8.08 6.78 -2.23
CA VAL A 461 9.27 6.84 -1.36
C VAL A 461 9.82 8.26 -1.21
N VAL A 462 9.77 9.08 -2.26
CA VAL A 462 10.18 10.50 -2.19
C VAL A 462 9.25 11.28 -1.27
N LYS A 463 7.94 11.02 -1.34
CA LYS A 463 6.94 11.57 -0.41
C LYS A 463 7.20 11.11 1.01
N ALA A 464 7.42 9.81 1.24
CA ALA A 464 7.74 9.28 2.57
C ALA A 464 9.01 9.90 3.17
N ALA A 465 10.05 10.17 2.35
CA ALA A 465 11.26 10.84 2.79
C ALA A 465 11.02 12.30 3.24
N TRP A 466 10.01 12.98 2.68
CA TRP A 466 9.60 14.30 3.11
C TRP A 466 8.74 14.27 4.39
N ASP A 467 7.83 13.30 4.47
CA ASP A 467 6.84 13.21 5.56
C ASP A 467 7.46 12.74 6.90
N LEU A 468 8.62 12.06 6.88
CA LEU A 468 9.38 11.58 8.05
C LEU A 468 10.44 12.58 8.54
#